data_AF-A0A2U2AN17-F1
#
_entry.id   AF-A0A2U2AN17-F1
#
_cell.length_a   1.000
_cell.length_b   1.000
_cell.length_c   1.000
_cell.angle_alpha   90.00
_cell.angle_beta   90.00
_cell.angle_gamma   90.00
#
_symmetry.space_group_name_H-M   'P 1'
#
loop_
_entity.id
_entity.type
_entity.pdbx_description
1 polymer ?
#
loop_
_entity_poly.entity_id
_entity_poly.type
_entity_poly.pdbx_seq_one_letter_code
_entity_poly.pdbx_strand_id
1 'polypeptide(L)'
;MSANDIISDLSYLDKGKQYLKTLSENRYPFKTPKSFDEKESVIFSKIIDIKSNSMRFRLDCILKGMGVYKNADHAAMTSALNALTQVINENKKVREFKALEDDLIIIDNLKGLHARQPFSDQNRHYIRARVTKNGNS
;
A
#
# COMPACT_ATOMS: atom_id res chain seq x y z
N MET A 1 10.94 -4.04 0.94
CA MET A 1 10.83 -3.63 -0.47
C MET A 1 10.48 -2.14 -0.52
N SER A 2 11.17 -1.38 -1.38
CA SER A 2 10.91 0.07 -1.51
C SER A 2 9.88 0.39 -2.61
N ALA A 3 9.28 1.57 -2.56
CA ALA A 3 8.41 2.07 -3.63
C ALA A 3 9.15 2.14 -4.99
N ASN A 4 10.44 2.50 -4.98
CA ASN A 4 11.28 2.52 -6.18
C ASN A 4 11.40 1.14 -6.82
N ASP A 5 11.63 0.09 -6.02
CA ASP A 5 11.74 -1.27 -6.54
C ASP A 5 10.46 -1.67 -7.27
N ILE A 6 9.31 -1.40 -6.66
CA ILE A 6 8.01 -1.73 -7.23
C ILE A 6 7.76 -0.94 -8.51
N ILE A 7 8.04 0.38 -8.52
CA ILE A 7 7.88 1.23 -9.71
C ILE A 7 8.76 0.71 -10.85
N SER A 8 10.01 0.34 -10.55
CA SER A 8 10.93 -0.22 -11.54
C SER A 8 10.41 -1.53 -12.10
N ASP A 9 10.01 -2.48 -11.24
CA ASP A 9 9.51 -3.79 -11.66
C ASP A 9 8.22 -3.67 -12.48
N LEU A 10 7.32 -2.76 -12.10
CA LEU A 10 6.09 -2.47 -12.85
C LEU A 10 6.37 -1.86 -14.23
N SER A 11 7.46 -1.11 -14.39
CA SER A 11 7.84 -0.52 -15.67
C SER A 11 8.29 -1.54 -16.71
N TYR A 12 8.75 -2.72 -16.28
CA TYR A 12 9.20 -3.81 -17.14
C TYR A 12 8.07 -4.72 -17.65
N LEU A 13 6.85 -4.58 -17.13
CA LEU A 13 5.70 -5.34 -17.61
C LEU A 13 5.25 -4.88 -19.00
N ASP A 14 4.62 -5.79 -19.74
CA ASP A 14 3.81 -5.43 -20.91
C ASP A 14 2.68 -4.51 -20.47
N LYS A 15 2.67 -3.28 -21.01
CA LYS A 15 1.83 -2.12 -20.58
C LYS A 15 2.24 -1.43 -19.27
N GLY A 16 3.44 -1.68 -18.76
CA GLY A 16 3.96 -1.08 -17.52
C GLY A 16 3.83 0.45 -17.45
N LYS A 17 4.14 1.16 -18.55
CA LYS A 17 3.94 2.62 -18.65
C LYS A 17 2.48 3.04 -18.47
N GLN A 18 1.54 2.29 -19.03
CA GLN A 18 0.11 2.56 -18.89
C GLN A 18 -0.34 2.31 -17.45
N TYR A 19 0.09 1.21 -16.83
CA TYR A 19 -0.25 0.92 -15.44
C TYR A 19 0.32 1.98 -14.49
N LEU A 20 1.58 2.39 -14.66
CA LEU A 20 2.18 3.47 -13.89
C LEU A 20 1.38 4.77 -14.03
N LYS A 21 0.99 5.13 -15.26
CA LYS A 21 0.15 6.30 -15.51
C LYS A 21 -1.17 6.18 -14.73
N THR A 22 -1.88 5.07 -14.89
CA THR A 22 -3.16 4.84 -14.22
C THR A 22 -3.04 4.87 -12.69
N LEU A 23 -2.01 4.27 -12.10
CA LEU A 23 -1.78 4.22 -10.65
C LEU A 23 -1.37 5.58 -10.05
N SER A 24 -0.70 6.42 -10.84
CA SER A 24 -0.14 7.70 -10.39
C SER A 24 -1.00 8.93 -10.71
N GLU A 25 -1.89 8.83 -11.68
CA GLU A 25 -2.79 9.93 -12.06
C GLU A 25 -4.18 9.79 -11.43
N ASN A 26 -4.68 8.58 -11.22
CA ASN A 26 -6.03 8.36 -10.68
C ASN A 26 -6.06 8.41 -9.15
N ARG A 27 -7.17 8.92 -8.61
CA ARG A 27 -7.48 8.82 -7.18
C ARG A 27 -8.36 7.61 -6.94
N TYR A 28 -7.81 6.63 -6.26
CA TYR A 28 -8.50 5.41 -5.86
C TYR A 28 -9.32 5.66 -4.58
N PRO A 29 -10.53 5.09 -4.49
CA PRO A 29 -11.30 5.08 -3.25
C PRO A 29 -10.69 4.10 -2.25
N PHE A 30 -10.35 4.58 -1.05
CA PHE A 30 -9.91 3.77 0.08
C PHE A 30 -11.02 3.78 1.13
N LYS A 31 -11.70 2.65 1.37
CA LYS A 31 -12.66 2.54 2.47
C LYS A 31 -11.91 2.30 3.78
N THR A 32 -12.07 3.19 4.75
CA THR A 32 -11.43 3.08 6.06
C THR A 32 -12.05 1.92 6.87
N PRO A 33 -11.24 1.12 7.60
CA PRO A 33 -11.79 0.10 8.48
C PRO A 33 -12.44 0.73 9.72
N LYS A 34 -13.50 0.10 10.25
CA LYS A 34 -14.19 0.51 11.49
C LYS A 34 -13.26 0.80 12.67
N SER A 35 -12.17 0.04 12.80
CA SER A 35 -11.19 0.21 13.88
C SER A 35 -10.43 1.54 13.82
N PHE A 36 -10.50 2.27 12.70
CA PHE A 36 -9.87 3.57 12.51
C PHE A 36 -10.90 4.69 12.39
N ASP A 37 -12.08 4.39 11.85
CA ASP A 37 -13.15 5.35 11.64
C ASP A 37 -14.49 4.59 11.67
N GLU A 38 -15.29 4.83 12.70
CA GLU A 38 -16.60 4.19 12.88
C GLU A 38 -17.55 4.42 11.71
N LYS A 39 -17.40 5.54 10.98
CA LYS A 39 -18.22 5.88 9.82
C LYS A 39 -17.80 5.13 8.55
N GLU A 40 -16.66 4.43 8.57
CA GLU A 40 -16.06 3.76 7.41
C GLU A 40 -16.00 4.66 6.17
N SER A 41 -15.55 5.91 6.35
CA SER A 41 -15.47 6.89 5.28
C SER A 41 -14.61 6.41 4.11
N VAL A 42 -14.88 6.98 2.93
CA VAL A 42 -14.07 6.73 1.73
C VAL A 42 -13.18 7.92 1.45
N ILE A 43 -11.87 7.65 1.38
CA ILE A 43 -10.84 8.64 1.09
C ILE A 43 -10.34 8.42 -0.33
N PHE A 44 -10.34 9.47 -1.15
CA PHE A 44 -9.80 9.41 -2.52
C PHE A 44 -8.33 9.86 -2.56
N SER A 45 -7.44 8.93 -2.87
CA SER A 45 -5.99 9.18 -2.88
C SER A 45 -5.29 8.43 -4.01
N LYS A 46 -4.09 8.87 -4.37
CA LYS A 46 -3.25 8.16 -5.33
C LYS A 46 -2.63 6.93 -4.65
N ILE A 47 -2.44 5.85 -5.41
CA ILE A 47 -1.69 4.69 -4.91
C ILE A 47 -0.20 4.95 -5.00
N ILE A 48 0.27 5.55 -6.10
CA ILE A 48 1.68 5.89 -6.33
C ILE A 48 1.80 7.40 -6.53
N ASP A 49 2.77 8.01 -5.86
CA ASP A 49 3.24 9.35 -6.20
C ASP A 49 4.68 9.26 -6.70
N ILE A 50 4.85 9.42 -8.02
CA ILE A 50 6.15 9.32 -8.70
C ILE A 50 7.09 10.45 -8.24
N LYS A 51 6.57 11.65 -7.94
CA LYS A 51 7.41 12.81 -7.59
C LYS A 51 8.03 12.65 -6.20
N SER A 52 7.23 12.19 -5.24
CA SER A 52 7.69 11.94 -3.88
C SER A 52 8.26 10.54 -3.68
N ASN A 53 8.19 9.68 -4.70
CA ASN A 53 8.53 8.26 -4.63
C ASN A 53 7.89 7.58 -3.41
N SER A 54 6.58 7.80 -3.26
CA SER A 54 5.80 7.27 -2.16
C SER A 54 4.67 6.39 -2.67
N MET A 55 4.25 5.45 -1.82
CA MET A 55 3.20 4.51 -2.14
C MET A 55 2.24 4.31 -0.96
N ARG A 56 0.94 4.27 -1.28
CA ARG A 56 -0.12 3.87 -0.34
C ARG A 56 -0.78 2.59 -0.84
N PHE A 57 -0.29 1.45 -0.35
CA PHE A 57 -0.84 0.16 -0.73
C PHE A 57 -1.56 -0.50 0.45
N ARG A 58 -2.90 -0.44 0.43
CA ARG A 58 -3.81 -1.10 1.36
C ARG A 58 -4.86 -1.82 0.53
N LEU A 59 -4.48 -2.96 -0.04
CA LEU A 59 -5.28 -3.69 -1.03
C LEU A 59 -6.72 -3.92 -0.54
N ASP A 60 -6.88 -4.31 0.73
CA ASP A 60 -8.19 -4.51 1.36
C ASP A 60 -9.06 -3.24 1.35
N CYS A 61 -8.48 -2.08 1.70
CA CYS A 61 -9.19 -0.80 1.70
C CYS A 61 -9.52 -0.33 0.28
N ILE A 62 -8.61 -0.56 -0.67
CA ILE A 62 -8.79 -0.18 -2.08
C ILE A 62 -9.91 -1.00 -2.71
N LEU A 63 -9.86 -2.33 -2.58
CA LEU A 63 -10.88 -3.23 -3.14
C LEU A 63 -12.27 -2.93 -2.57
N LYS A 64 -12.37 -2.71 -1.25
CA LYS A 64 -13.64 -2.29 -0.62
C LYS A 64 -14.15 -0.96 -1.16
N GLY A 65 -13.26 0.02 -1.35
CA GLY A 65 -13.63 1.32 -1.91
C GLY A 65 -14.07 1.22 -3.37
N MET A 66 -13.34 0.47 -4.20
CA MET A 66 -13.66 0.26 -5.62
C MET A 66 -14.95 -0.54 -5.81
N GLY A 67 -15.27 -1.46 -4.88
CA GLY A 67 -16.54 -2.17 -4.90
C GLY A 67 -17.77 -1.25 -4.76
N VAL A 68 -17.61 -0.12 -4.05
CA VAL A 68 -18.66 0.89 -3.85
C VAL A 68 -18.67 1.93 -4.97
N TYR A 69 -17.49 2.35 -5.44
CA TYR A 69 -17.35 3.43 -6.43
C TYR A 69 -16.82 2.91 -7.77
N LYS A 70 -17.72 2.86 -8.75
CA LYS A 70 -17.41 2.49 -10.14
C LYS A 70 -17.55 3.73 -11.03
N ASN A 71 -16.43 4.21 -11.56
CA ASN A 71 -16.38 5.31 -12.53
C ASN A 71 -16.05 4.77 -13.94
N ALA A 72 -15.96 5.67 -14.93
CA ALA A 72 -15.60 5.30 -16.31
C ALA A 72 -14.24 4.58 -16.40
N ASP A 73 -13.28 4.95 -15.54
CA ASP A 73 -11.93 4.39 -15.54
C ASP A 73 -11.80 3.08 -14.74
N HIS A 74 -12.89 2.58 -14.16
CA HIS A 74 -12.87 1.46 -13.21
C HIS A 74 -12.18 0.21 -13.74
N ALA A 75 -12.36 -0.12 -15.03
CA ALA A 75 -11.70 -1.26 -15.67
C ALA A 75 -10.18 -1.08 -15.77
N ALA A 76 -9.73 0.11 -16.20
CA ALA A 76 -8.31 0.43 -16.28
C ALA A 76 -7.66 0.47 -14.89
N MET A 77 -8.34 1.08 -13.91
CA MET A 77 -7.90 1.12 -12.51
C MET A 77 -7.77 -0.29 -11.92
N THR A 78 -8.74 -1.17 -12.19
CA THR A 78 -8.71 -2.56 -11.71
C THR A 78 -7.55 -3.33 -12.33
N SER A 79 -7.35 -3.20 -13.64
CA SER A 79 -6.23 -3.84 -14.35
C SER A 79 -4.87 -3.40 -13.82
N ALA A 80 -4.68 -2.09 -13.62
CA ALA A 80 -3.44 -1.54 -13.07
C ALA A 80 -3.20 -1.95 -11.62
N LEU A 81 -4.25 -2.02 -10.79
CA LEU A 81 -4.16 -2.52 -9.42
C LEU A 81 -3.78 -4.00 -9.36
N ASN A 82 -4.31 -4.82 -10.28
CA ASN A 82 -3.96 -6.23 -10.38
C ASN A 82 -2.48 -6.42 -10.76
N ALA A 83 -2.00 -5.68 -11.76
CA ALA A 83 -0.59 -5.69 -12.14
C ALA A 83 0.33 -5.28 -10.98
N LEU A 84 -0.04 -4.23 -10.23
CA LEU A 84 0.69 -3.81 -9.04
C LEU A 84 0.71 -4.90 -7.95
N THR A 85 -0.44 -5.51 -7.70
CA THR A 85 -0.58 -6.58 -6.70
C THR A 85 0.30 -7.78 -7.06
N GLN A 86 0.34 -8.14 -8.35
CA GLN A 86 1.22 -9.20 -8.84
C GLN A 86 2.69 -8.87 -8.59
N VAL A 87 3.16 -7.68 -9.00
CA VAL A 87 4.55 -7.24 -8.80
C VAL A 87 4.94 -7.26 -7.31
N ILE A 88 4.03 -6.84 -6.42
CA ILE A 88 4.29 -6.83 -4.98
C ILE A 88 4.41 -8.27 -4.44
N ASN A 89 3.53 -9.17 -4.86
CA ASN A 89 3.49 -10.55 -4.37
C ASN A 89 4.63 -11.42 -4.91
N GLU A 90 5.06 -11.17 -6.15
CA GLU A 90 6.12 -11.95 -6.81
C GLU A 90 7.53 -11.37 -6.55
N ASN A 91 7.63 -10.30 -5.76
CA ASN A 91 8.88 -9.59 -5.59
C ASN A 91 9.90 -10.38 -4.76
N LYS A 92 11.04 -10.71 -5.36
CA LYS A 92 12.14 -11.42 -4.69
C LYS A 92 12.90 -10.57 -3.65
N LYS A 93 12.64 -9.26 -3.58
CA LYS A 93 13.25 -8.32 -2.60
C LYS A 93 12.43 -8.20 -1.31
N VAL A 94 11.37 -9.00 -1.14
CA VAL A 94 10.69 -9.13 0.15
C VAL A 94 11.68 -9.71 1.16
N ARG A 95 11.85 -9.02 2.28
CA ARG A 95 12.65 -9.49 3.41
C ARG A 95 11.70 -9.96 4.48
N GLU A 96 11.79 -11.23 4.83
CA GLU A 96 11.05 -11.82 5.94
C GLU A 96 11.96 -11.93 7.16
N PHE A 97 11.41 -11.62 8.32
CA PHE A 97 12.09 -11.78 9.59
C PHE A 97 11.06 -12.04 10.69
N LYS A 98 11.48 -12.74 11.73
CA LYS A 98 10.66 -12.97 12.92
C LYS A 98 11.02 -11.90 13.95
N ALA A 99 10.02 -11.16 14.42
CA ALA A 99 10.17 -10.29 15.57
C ALA A 99 10.23 -11.14 16.84
N LEU A 100 11.26 -10.94 17.65
CA LEU A 100 11.46 -11.53 18.96
C LEU A 100 10.96 -10.58 20.06
N GLU A 101 10.94 -11.06 21.30
CA GLU A 101 10.68 -10.20 22.46
C GLU A 101 11.73 -9.08 22.52
N ASP A 102 11.29 -7.89 22.92
CA ASP A 102 12.09 -6.66 23.00
C ASP A 102 12.67 -6.12 21.67
N ASP A 103 12.35 -6.72 20.53
CA ASP A 103 12.73 -6.17 19.23
C ASP A 103 12.02 -4.84 18.93
N LEU A 104 12.80 -3.85 18.48
CA LEU A 104 12.29 -2.59 17.94
C LEU A 104 12.40 -2.57 16.41
N ILE A 105 11.25 -2.43 15.74
CA ILE A 105 11.17 -2.34 14.28
C ILE A 105 10.80 -0.91 13.88
N ILE A 106 11.70 -0.22 13.17
CA ILE A 106 11.48 1.12 12.62
C ILE A 106 11.30 1.02 11.10
N ILE A 107 10.21 1.56 10.58
CA ILE A 107 9.87 1.52 9.15
C ILE A 107 9.53 2.93 8.67
N ASP A 108 10.13 3.34 7.55
CA ASP A 108 9.68 4.51 6.78
C ASP A 108 8.39 4.14 6.02
N ASN A 109 7.25 4.51 6.61
CA ASN A 109 5.92 4.21 6.08
C ASN A 109 5.61 4.85 4.72
N LEU A 110 6.40 5.82 4.26
CA LEU A 110 6.21 6.46 2.96
C LEU A 110 6.96 5.72 1.86
N LYS A 111 8.14 5.18 2.19
CA LYS A 111 9.07 4.60 1.21
C LYS A 111 9.03 3.08 1.13
N GLY A 112 8.52 2.41 2.15
CA GLY A 112 8.52 0.95 2.24
C GLY A 112 7.13 0.37 2.50
N LEU A 113 6.85 -0.77 1.88
CA LEU A 113 5.71 -1.60 2.25
C LEU A 113 6.12 -2.58 3.36
N HIS A 114 5.21 -2.82 4.29
CA HIS A 114 5.33 -3.85 5.31
C HIS A 114 4.01 -4.58 5.48
N ALA A 115 4.10 -5.86 5.78
CA ALA A 115 2.97 -6.74 6.05
C ALA A 115 3.35 -7.71 7.16
N ARG A 116 2.37 -8.50 7.61
CA ARG A 116 2.60 -9.60 8.55
C ARG A 116 1.89 -10.84 8.02
N GLN A 117 2.49 -12.01 8.25
CA GLN A 117 1.80 -13.27 8.05
C GLN A 117 0.70 -13.47 9.10
N PRO A 118 -0.34 -14.28 8.81
CA PRO A 118 -1.30 -14.72 9.81
C PRO A 118 -0.59 -15.39 10.99
N PHE A 119 -1.15 -15.26 12.19
CA PHE A 119 -0.62 -15.87 13.40
C PHE A 119 -1.77 -16.41 14.25
N SER A 120 -1.50 -17.48 15.01
CA SER A 120 -2.45 -18.11 15.92
C SER A 120 -2.07 -17.92 17.40
N ASP A 121 -0.91 -17.32 17.68
CA ASP A 121 -0.42 -17.08 19.03
C ASP A 121 -1.26 -16.01 19.74
N GLN A 122 -1.93 -16.41 20.81
CA GLN A 122 -2.83 -15.57 21.61
C GLN A 122 -2.07 -14.68 22.60
N ASN A 123 -0.81 -14.99 22.92
CA ASN A 123 0.00 -14.22 23.87
C ASN A 123 0.85 -13.13 23.19
N ARG A 124 0.67 -12.95 21.88
CA ARG A 124 1.41 -11.96 21.09
C ARG A 124 0.89 -10.55 21.36
N HIS A 125 1.74 -9.71 21.96
CA HIS A 125 1.47 -8.30 22.18
C HIS A 125 2.53 -7.41 21.50
N TYR A 126 2.09 -6.43 20.70
CA TYR A 126 2.97 -5.43 20.09
C TYR A 126 2.50 -4.02 20.49
N ILE A 127 3.44 -3.20 20.95
CA ILE A 127 3.21 -1.77 21.12
C ILE A 127 3.57 -1.08 19.80
N ARG A 128 2.65 -0.25 19.28
CA ARG A 128 2.84 0.49 18.03
C ARG A 128 2.65 1.99 18.24
N ALA A 129 3.71 2.74 18.02
CA ALA A 129 3.67 4.20 17.91
C ALA A 129 3.85 4.65 16.45
N ARG A 130 3.32 5.83 16.11
CA ARG A 130 3.62 6.52 14.85
C ARG A 130 4.27 7.85 15.19
N VAL A 131 5.43 8.11 14.60
CA VAL A 131 6.14 9.37 14.78
C VAL A 131 6.00 10.18 13.50
N THR A 132 5.55 11.42 13.62
CA THR A 132 5.62 12.42 12.56
C THR A 132 6.83 13.31 12.82
N LYS A 133 7.55 13.68 11.76
CA LYS A 133 8.61 14.68 11.90
C LYS A 133 7.94 16.01 12.25
N ASN A 134 8.12 16.51 13.47
CA ASN A 134 7.76 17.89 13.79
C ASN A 134 8.69 18.79 12.99
N GLY A 135 8.14 19.50 12.00
CA GLY A 135 8.85 20.57 11.33
C GLY A 135 8.89 21.76 12.29
N ASN A 136 10.06 22.07 12.84
CA ASN A 136 10.33 23.45 13.19
C ASN A 136 10.49 24.20 11.86
N SER A 137 9.44 24.93 11.48
CA SER A 137 9.54 26.07 10.56
C SER A 137 10.25 27.21 11.25
#